data_AF-A0A955MZ98-F1
#
_entry.id   AF-A0A955MZ98-F1
#
_cell.length_a   1.000
_cell.length_b   1.000
_cell.length_c   1.000
_cell.angle_alpha   90.00
_cell.angle_beta   90.00
_cell.angle_gamma   90.00
#
_symmetry.space_group_name_H-M   'P 1'
#
loop_
_entity.id
_entity.type
_entity.pdbx_description
1 polymer ?
#
loop_
_entity_poly.entity_id
_entity_poly.type
_entity_poly.pdbx_seq_one_letter_code
_entity_poly.pdbx_strand_id
1 'polypeptide(L)'
;MQNERGIYYELPVVQGEPEDPPCDKCPAICCHYFALEIDKPKSKTAFDQIRWYLLHEKTHVFIDEGSWFVQIWNPCNHLQPDNRCGIYETRPEICRE
;
A
#
# COMPACT_ATOMS: atom_id res chain seq x y z
N MET A 1 0.19 -14.87 0.17
CA MET A 1 0.36 -16.01 -0.77
C MET A 1 -0.30 -15.64 -2.09
N GLN A 2 0.42 -15.73 -3.20
CA GLN A 2 -0.13 -15.46 -4.54
C GLN A 2 -1.09 -16.60 -4.90
N ASN A 3 -2.35 -16.29 -5.20
CA ASN A 3 -3.27 -17.23 -5.83
C ASN A 3 -3.75 -16.66 -7.17
N GLU A 4 -4.11 -17.56 -8.08
CA GLU A 4 -4.23 -17.34 -9.53
C GLU A 4 -5.46 -16.50 -9.96
N ARG A 5 -6.11 -15.74 -9.04
CA ARG A 5 -7.35 -14.97 -9.34
C ARG A 5 -7.42 -13.59 -8.68
N GLY A 6 -6.29 -12.97 -8.43
CA GLY A 6 -6.22 -11.63 -7.85
C GLY A 6 -5.72 -11.67 -6.41
N ILE A 7 -4.92 -10.66 -6.07
CA ILE A 7 -4.25 -10.55 -4.78
C ILE A 7 -5.26 -10.12 -3.69
N TYR A 8 -6.01 -11.08 -3.15
CA TYR A 8 -6.68 -10.89 -1.87
C TYR A 8 -5.61 -10.88 -0.78
N TYR A 9 -5.27 -9.70 -0.27
CA TYR A 9 -4.54 -9.59 0.98
C TYR A 9 -5.54 -9.73 2.11
N GLU A 10 -5.46 -10.83 2.86
CA GLU A 10 -5.95 -10.86 4.23
C GLU A 10 -5.10 -9.86 5.00
N LEU A 11 -5.57 -8.61 5.07
CA LEU A 11 -4.93 -7.60 5.89
C LEU A 11 -5.03 -8.09 7.33
N PRO A 12 -3.89 -8.32 8.02
CA PRO A 12 -3.95 -8.70 9.43
C PRO A 12 -4.57 -7.53 10.18
N VAL A 13 -5.78 -7.74 10.69
CA VAL A 13 -6.43 -6.79 11.59
C VAL A 13 -5.66 -6.85 12.90
N VAL A 14 -4.71 -5.94 13.09
CA VAL A 14 -4.03 -5.77 14.37
C VAL A 14 -5.05 -5.20 15.35
N GLN A 15 -5.47 -5.99 16.34
CA GLN A 15 -6.30 -5.51 17.43
C GLN A 15 -5.42 -4.77 18.44
N GLY A 16 -5.62 -3.45 18.62
CA GLY A 16 -4.88 -2.61 19.56
C GLY A 16 -5.28 -1.14 19.47
N GLU A 17 -4.98 -0.35 20.50
CA GLU A 17 -5.19 1.10 20.44
C GLU A 17 -4.17 1.76 19.49
N PRO A 18 -4.54 2.82 18.74
CA PRO A 18 -3.72 3.39 17.66
C PRO A 18 -2.41 4.03 18.12
N GLU A 19 -2.24 4.25 19.42
CA GLU A 19 -1.34 5.31 19.90
C GLU A 19 0.15 5.01 19.81
N ASP A 20 0.59 3.76 19.65
CA ASP A 20 1.95 3.41 19.16
C ASP A 20 2.10 1.88 19.11
N PRO A 21 1.62 1.16 18.07
CA PRO A 21 1.88 -0.26 17.99
C PRO A 21 3.40 -0.46 17.81
N PRO A 22 4.09 -1.09 18.78
CA PRO A 22 5.53 -1.17 18.74
C PRO A 22 6.00 -1.92 17.49
N CYS A 23 7.18 -1.57 16.98
CA CYS A 23 7.72 -2.11 15.71
C CYS A 23 7.79 -3.65 15.69
N ASP A 24 7.87 -4.30 16.85
CA ASP A 24 7.84 -5.76 17.02
C ASP A 24 6.47 -6.40 16.71
N LYS A 25 5.40 -5.61 16.69
CA LYS A 25 4.03 -6.03 16.32
C LYS A 25 3.60 -5.50 14.95
N CYS A 26 4.48 -4.81 14.23
CA CYS A 26 4.17 -4.25 12.94
C CYS A 26 3.94 -5.37 11.89
N PRO A 27 2.78 -5.40 11.21
CA PRO A 27 2.54 -6.34 10.12
C PRO A 27 3.21 -5.92 8.80
N ALA A 28 3.98 -4.82 8.81
CA ALA A 28 4.69 -4.24 7.67
C ALA A 28 3.81 -3.94 6.44
N ILE A 29 2.50 -3.75 6.60
CA ILE A 29 1.56 -3.54 5.49
C ILE A 29 2.02 -2.39 4.57
N CYS A 30 2.36 -1.23 5.13
CA CYS A 30 2.85 -0.07 4.37
C CYS A 30 4.21 -0.29 3.68
N CYS A 31 5.01 -1.27 4.12
CA CYS A 31 6.31 -1.58 3.50
C CYS A 31 6.17 -2.47 2.26
N HIS A 32 4.98 -2.99 1.98
CA HIS A 32 4.77 -3.88 0.83
C HIS A 32 4.23 -3.19 -0.42
N TYR A 33 3.86 -1.91 -0.32
CA TYR A 33 3.35 -1.13 -1.43
C TYR A 33 3.72 0.34 -1.27
N PHE A 34 3.54 1.10 -2.34
CA PHE A 34 3.39 2.55 -2.25
C PHE A 34 2.12 2.98 -2.97
N ALA A 35 1.55 4.10 -2.55
CA ALA A 35 0.38 4.69 -3.17
C ALA A 35 0.68 6.12 -3.58
N LEU A 36 0.18 6.52 -4.75
CA LEU A 36 0.28 7.87 -5.26
C LEU A 36 -1.12 8.42 -5.46
N GLU A 37 -1.36 9.64 -5.00
CA GLU A 37 -2.60 10.34 -5.29
C GLU A 37 -2.71 10.56 -6.81
N ILE A 38 -3.91 10.33 -7.34
CA ILE A 38 -4.28 10.59 -8.72
C ILE A 38 -5.49 11.52 -8.76
N ASP A 39 -5.65 12.25 -9.86
CA ASP A 39 -6.84 13.07 -10.04
C ASP A 39 -8.11 12.23 -10.04
N LYS A 40 -9.14 12.71 -9.33
CA LYS A 40 -10.49 12.17 -9.42
C LYS A 40 -10.93 12.17 -10.89
N PRO A 41 -11.33 11.03 -11.48
CA PRO A 41 -11.73 10.96 -12.88
C PRO A 41 -13.03 11.76 -13.11
N LYS A 42 -13.00 12.68 -14.08
CA LYS A 42 -14.16 13.53 -14.45
C LYS A 42 -14.64 13.32 -15.89
N SER A 43 -14.02 12.42 -16.64
CA SER A 43 -14.33 12.16 -18.06
C SER A 43 -14.19 10.67 -18.40
N LYS A 44 -14.82 10.25 -19.51
CA LYS A 44 -14.66 8.87 -20.01
C LYS A 44 -13.21 8.50 -20.26
N THR A 45 -12.42 9.43 -20.80
CA THR A 45 -10.99 9.24 -21.04
C THR A 45 -10.23 9.04 -19.72
N ALA A 46 -10.54 9.79 -18.67
CA ALA A 46 -9.92 9.62 -17.36
C ALA A 46 -10.28 8.25 -16.73
N PHE A 47 -11.52 7.79 -16.92
CA PHE A 47 -11.90 6.43 -16.51
C PHE A 47 -11.17 5.34 -17.31
N ASP A 48 -10.91 5.56 -18.60
CA ASP A 48 -10.14 4.59 -19.40
C ASP A 48 -8.66 4.55 -19.01
N GLN A 49 -8.09 5.67 -18.54
CA GLN A 49 -6.75 5.68 -17.92
C GLN A 49 -6.71 4.86 -16.64
N ILE A 50 -7.71 4.99 -15.76
CA ILE A 50 -7.83 4.15 -14.56
C ILE A 50 -7.95 2.67 -14.95
N ARG A 51 -8.78 2.37 -15.94
CA ARG A 51 -8.90 1.01 -16.48
C ARG A 51 -7.55 0.49 -16.96
N TRP A 52 -6.77 1.32 -17.67
CA TRP A 52 -5.43 0.96 -18.13
C TRP A 52 -4.48 0.64 -16.96
N TYR A 53 -4.51 1.39 -15.85
CA TYR A 53 -3.76 1.03 -14.63
C TYR A 53 -4.14 -0.36 -14.14
N LEU A 54 -5.45 -0.64 -14.03
CA LEU A 54 -5.99 -1.91 -13.54
C LEU A 54 -5.76 -3.11 -14.46
N LEU A 55 -5.29 -2.91 -15.70
CA LEU A 55 -4.86 -4.00 -16.58
C LEU A 55 -3.49 -4.60 -16.18
N HIS A 56 -2.74 -3.91 -15.31
CA HIS A 56 -1.45 -4.38 -14.85
C HIS A 56 -1.61 -5.13 -13.52
N GLU A 57 -0.94 -6.27 -13.39
CA GLU A 57 -0.90 -7.01 -12.14
C GLU A 57 -0.37 -6.13 -10.99
N LYS A 58 -0.73 -6.47 -9.74
CA LYS A 58 -0.24 -5.80 -8.53
C LYS A 58 -0.61 -4.31 -8.43
N THR A 59 -1.60 -3.86 -9.20
CA THR A 59 -2.09 -2.48 -9.20
C THR A 59 -3.51 -2.42 -8.66
N HIS A 60 -3.74 -1.57 -7.66
CA HIS A 60 -5.09 -1.27 -7.16
C HIS A 60 -5.38 0.22 -7.29
N VAL A 61 -6.65 0.58 -7.37
CA VAL A 61 -7.12 1.96 -7.26
C VAL A 61 -8.13 2.02 -6.13
N PHE A 62 -7.95 2.95 -5.20
CA PHE A 62 -8.83 3.12 -4.05
C PHE A 62 -9.14 4.60 -3.83
N ILE A 63 -10.16 4.84 -3.00
CA ILE A 63 -10.61 6.19 -2.62
C ILE A 63 -10.53 6.26 -1.10
N ASP A 64 -9.88 7.29 -0.58
CA ASP A 64 -9.81 7.58 0.83
C ASP A 64 -10.10 9.07 1.06
N GLU A 65 -11.01 9.38 1.97
CA GLU A 65 -11.52 10.73 2.26
C GLU A 65 -11.89 11.59 1.02
N GLY A 66 -12.23 10.94 -0.10
CA GLY A 66 -12.58 11.60 -1.37
C GLY A 66 -11.41 11.84 -2.33
N SER A 67 -10.17 11.63 -1.89
CA SER A 67 -8.97 11.57 -2.73
C SER A 67 -8.81 10.19 -3.36
N TRP A 68 -8.27 10.15 -4.57
CA TRP A 68 -8.09 8.92 -5.34
C TRP A 68 -6.63 8.53 -5.33
N PHE A 69 -6.35 7.23 -5.23
CA PHE A 69 -4.99 6.73 -5.16
C PHE A 69 -4.80 5.56 -6.11
N VAL A 70 -3.64 5.50 -6.76
CA VAL A 70 -3.14 4.27 -7.37
C VAL A 70 -2.11 3.63 -6.43
N GLN A 71 -2.33 2.38 -6.08
CA GLN A 71 -1.47 1.57 -5.22
C GLN A 71 -0.72 0.55 -6.07
N ILE A 72 0.59 0.46 -5.88
CA ILE A 72 1.43 -0.52 -6.56
C ILE A 72 2.09 -1.41 -5.50
N TRP A 73 1.79 -2.71 -5.57
CA TRP A 73 2.41 -3.73 -4.72
C TRP A 73 3.85 -3.99 -5.16
N ASN A 74 4.77 -3.30 -4.48
CA ASN A 74 6.19 -3.41 -4.70
C ASN A 74 6.91 -3.37 -3.34
N PRO A 75 7.28 -4.53 -2.78
CA PRO A 75 7.90 -4.59 -1.45
C PRO A 75 9.18 -3.77 -1.35
N CYS A 76 9.32 -3.06 -0.23
CA CYS A 76 10.51 -2.27 0.09
C CYS A 76 11.75 -3.15 0.18
N ASN A 77 12.84 -2.74 -0.46
CA ASN A 77 14.12 -3.45 -0.42
C ASN A 77 14.77 -3.52 0.97
N HIS A 78 14.32 -2.71 1.92
CA HIS A 78 14.81 -2.69 3.30
C HIS A 78 13.95 -3.52 4.27
N LEU A 79 12.82 -4.07 3.83
CA LEU A 79 11.96 -4.92 4.65
C LEU A 79 12.68 -6.23 4.99
N GLN A 80 12.78 -6.54 6.28
CA GLN A 80 13.40 -7.76 6.78
C GLN A 80 12.39 -8.92 6.91
N PRO A 81 12.86 -10.19 6.95
CA PRO A 81 11.97 -11.36 7.06
C PRO A 81 11.07 -11.39 8.30
N ASP A 82 11.40 -10.61 9.33
CA ASP A 82 10.64 -10.48 10.57
C ASP A 82 9.77 -9.21 10.62
N ASN A 83 9.44 -8.65 9.46
CA ASN A 83 8.63 -7.43 9.28
C ASN A 83 9.25 -6.14 9.83
N ARG A 84 10.54 -6.15 10.17
CA ARG A 84 11.24 -4.94 10.62
C ARG A 84 11.87 -4.17 9.47
N CYS A 85 12.04 -2.86 9.66
CA CYS A 85 12.73 -2.00 8.71
C CYS A 85 14.25 -2.06 8.95
N GLY A 86 15.02 -2.46 7.94
CA GLY A 86 16.49 -2.53 8.02
C GLY A 86 17.20 -1.17 8.06
N ILE A 87 16.48 -0.08 7.77
CA ILE A 87 16.98 1.30 7.85
C ILE A 87 16.14 2.15 8.80
N TYR A 88 15.63 1.56 9.89
CA TYR A 88 14.66 2.20 10.77
C TYR A 88 15.06 3.62 11.18
N GLU A 89 16.29 3.82 11.66
CA GLU A 89 16.76 5.14 12.12
C GLU A 89 16.86 6.18 10.98
N THR A 90 17.25 5.74 9.79
CA THR A 90 17.48 6.60 8.62
C THR A 90 16.35 6.55 7.59
N ARG A 91 15.18 6.02 7.98
CA ARG A 91 14.01 5.92 7.09
C ARG A 91 13.53 7.30 6.63
N PRO A 92 12.95 7.42 5.43
CA PRO A 92 12.35 8.67 4.95
C PRO A 92 11.20 9.15 5.85
N GLU A 93 10.91 10.46 5.80
CA GLU A 93 9.84 11.07 6.61
C GLU A 93 8.46 10.45 6.36
N ILE A 94 8.11 10.11 5.11
CA ILE A 94 6.84 9.43 4.78
C ILE A 94 6.68 8.06 5.47
N CYS A 95 7.77 7.44 5.95
CA CYS A 95 7.72 6.19 6.71
C CYS A 95 7.64 6.43 8.23
N ARG A 96 7.55 7.67 8.68
CA ARG A 96 7.39 8.08 10.08
C ARG A 96 5.97 8.56 10.40
N GLU A 97 5.20 8.87 9.35
CA GLU A 97 3.78 9.22 9.36
C GLU A 97 2.90 7.96 9.38
#